data_AF-A0A8T8X1U0-F1
#
_entry.id   AF-A0A8T8X1U0-F1
#
_cell.length_a   1.000
_cell.length_b   1.000
_cell.length_c   1.000
_cell.angle_alpha   90.00
_cell.angle_beta   90.00
_cell.angle_gamma   90.00
#
_symmetry.space_group_name_H-M   'P 1'
#
loop_
_entity.id
_entity.type
_entity.pdbx_description
1 polymer ?
#
loop_
_entity_poly.entity_id
_entity_poly.type
_entity_poly.pdbx_seq_one_letter_code
_entity_poly.pdbx_strand_id
1 'polypeptide(L)'
;MVNKLIFTQFLERPFWFLDGKLDENDETGDPSFAERLHYLYQRYHEASPVNAIWWRMVTLGLANLKEGLSPRDPRDNPPYVFRDENRKRQANIAEHLADHLLEDSLFQLFLEELAGAEEDTRRRRLIGVLQAGAQYLTAHELALGGQVRVHQLPELKQFDPATGIMLGRVHQKERKNTPPLIPKPHGRVILVLRPGVYRYELPNRFVPYDRHISAVELPGNTNSYLVCKAEVMVEAVKASNSSDASQPDPEDEDISFQRYWG
;
A
#
# COMPACT_ATOMS: atom_id res chain seq x y z
N MET A 1 -11.23 2.86 7.62
CA MET A 1 -11.86 1.74 6.89
C MET A 1 -11.49 1.72 5.41
N VAL A 2 -11.62 2.83 4.68
CA VAL A 2 -11.15 2.96 3.28
C VAL A 2 -9.68 2.56 3.12
N ASN A 3 -8.75 3.13 3.92
CA ASN A 3 -7.33 2.76 3.85
C ASN A 3 -7.12 1.25 4.09
N LYS A 4 -7.76 0.69 5.12
CA LYS A 4 -7.69 -0.76 5.41
C LYS A 4 -8.09 -1.56 4.18
N LEU A 5 -9.25 -1.26 3.58
CA LEU A 5 -9.75 -1.93 2.39
C LEU A 5 -8.76 -1.86 1.22
N ILE A 6 -8.23 -0.67 0.94
CA ILE A 6 -7.24 -0.43 -0.11
C ILE A 6 -5.99 -1.29 0.12
N PHE A 7 -5.44 -1.30 1.33
CA PHE A 7 -4.23 -2.07 1.63
C PHE A 7 -4.49 -3.58 1.57
N THR A 8 -5.56 -4.08 2.20
CA THR A 8 -5.86 -5.52 2.20
C THR A 8 -6.19 -6.04 0.80
N GLN A 9 -6.89 -5.24 0.00
CA GLN A 9 -7.33 -5.69 -1.32
C GLN A 9 -6.25 -5.54 -2.39
N PHE A 10 -5.54 -4.40 -2.41
CA PHE A 10 -4.64 -4.08 -3.52
C PHE A 10 -3.17 -4.36 -3.20
N LEU A 11 -2.76 -4.26 -1.93
CA LEU A 11 -1.37 -4.46 -1.54
C LEU A 11 -1.09 -5.92 -1.14
N GLU A 12 -1.91 -6.47 -0.25
CA GLU A 12 -1.68 -7.83 0.28
C GLU A 12 -1.96 -8.91 -0.78
N ARG A 13 -2.82 -8.62 -1.76
CA ARG A 13 -3.22 -9.56 -2.83
C ARG A 13 -2.80 -9.05 -4.22
N PRO A 14 -1.50 -8.91 -4.54
CA PRO A 14 -1.04 -8.18 -5.74
C PRO A 14 -1.62 -8.68 -7.08
N PHE A 15 -2.07 -9.94 -7.17
CA PHE A 15 -2.62 -10.54 -8.40
C PHE A 15 -4.15 -10.50 -8.49
N TRP A 16 -4.82 -9.76 -7.61
CA TRP A 16 -6.28 -9.74 -7.41
C TRP A 16 -7.13 -9.49 -8.68
N PHE A 17 -6.55 -8.89 -9.73
CA PHE A 17 -7.25 -8.55 -10.97
C PHE A 17 -7.07 -9.60 -12.09
N LEU A 18 -6.26 -10.63 -11.87
CA LEU A 18 -6.04 -11.72 -12.82
C LEU A 18 -7.12 -12.79 -12.62
N ASP A 19 -7.88 -13.09 -13.68
CA ASP A 19 -9.05 -13.97 -13.69
C ASP A 19 -8.76 -15.41 -14.14
N GLY A 20 -7.54 -15.70 -14.59
CA GLY A 20 -7.14 -17.07 -14.94
C GLY A 20 -7.80 -17.65 -16.18
N LYS A 21 -8.32 -16.79 -17.07
CA LYS A 21 -8.89 -17.22 -18.35
C LYS A 21 -7.86 -17.98 -19.19
N LEU A 22 -8.30 -19.08 -19.80
CA LEU A 22 -7.46 -19.86 -20.72
C LEU A 22 -7.25 -19.15 -22.06
N ASP A 23 -8.33 -18.55 -22.59
CA ASP A 23 -8.34 -17.82 -23.85
C ASP A 23 -9.52 -16.82 -23.92
N GLU A 24 -9.72 -16.18 -25.07
CA GLU A 24 -10.74 -15.15 -25.29
C GLU A 24 -12.19 -15.68 -25.17
N ASN A 25 -12.41 -16.98 -25.34
CA ASN A 25 -13.73 -17.61 -25.22
C ASN A 25 -14.04 -18.10 -23.80
N ASP A 26 -13.05 -18.10 -22.92
CA ASP A 26 -13.24 -18.44 -21.51
C ASP A 26 -13.90 -17.25 -20.79
N GLU A 27 -15.22 -17.27 -20.71
CA GLU A 27 -15.98 -16.20 -20.06
C GLU A 27 -15.73 -16.15 -18.55
N THR A 28 -15.48 -17.30 -17.93
CA THR A 28 -15.50 -17.47 -16.46
C THR A 28 -14.11 -17.37 -15.83
N GLY A 29 -13.09 -17.94 -16.48
CA GLY A 29 -11.76 -18.08 -15.91
C GLY A 29 -11.70 -19.02 -14.70
N ASP A 30 -10.60 -18.95 -13.95
CA ASP A 30 -10.40 -19.67 -12.69
C ASP A 30 -10.45 -18.68 -11.51
N PRO A 31 -11.52 -18.70 -10.69
CA PRO A 31 -11.66 -17.84 -9.52
C PRO A 31 -10.49 -17.97 -8.53
N SER A 32 -9.82 -19.13 -8.51
CA SER A 32 -8.69 -19.40 -7.61
C SER A 32 -7.33 -18.98 -8.17
N PHE A 33 -7.28 -18.47 -9.39
CA PHE A 33 -6.03 -18.18 -10.09
C PHE A 33 -5.17 -17.14 -9.37
N ALA A 34 -5.79 -16.05 -8.90
CA ALA A 34 -5.10 -15.00 -8.16
C ALA A 34 -4.46 -15.53 -6.86
N GLU A 35 -5.17 -16.39 -6.11
CA GLU A 35 -4.61 -17.00 -4.90
C GLU A 35 -3.47 -17.96 -5.22
N ARG A 36 -3.57 -18.75 -6.28
CA ARG A 36 -2.49 -19.67 -6.69
C ARG A 36 -1.23 -18.91 -7.09
N LEU A 37 -1.37 -17.81 -7.83
CA LEU A 37 -0.24 -16.92 -8.15
C LEU A 37 0.34 -16.27 -6.90
N HIS A 38 -0.50 -15.88 -5.95
CA HIS A 38 -0.04 -15.35 -4.67
C HIS A 38 0.74 -16.38 -3.86
N TYR A 39 0.26 -17.63 -3.80
CA TYR A 39 0.99 -18.72 -3.16
C TYR A 39 2.34 -18.95 -3.85
N LEU A 40 2.38 -19.01 -5.19
CA LEU A 40 3.63 -19.17 -5.93
C LEU A 40 4.62 -18.02 -5.64
N TYR A 41 4.12 -16.79 -5.58
CA TYR A 41 4.90 -15.63 -5.18
C TYR A 41 5.52 -15.81 -3.79
N GLN A 42 4.75 -16.27 -2.80
CA GLN A 42 5.25 -16.53 -1.45
C GLN A 42 6.36 -17.61 -1.46
N ARG A 43 6.20 -18.68 -2.24
CA ARG A 43 7.24 -19.72 -2.39
C ARG A 43 8.50 -19.19 -3.05
N TYR A 44 8.38 -18.33 -4.07
CA TYR A 44 9.53 -17.67 -4.68
C TYR A 44 10.19 -16.69 -3.73
N HIS A 45 9.40 -15.98 -2.93
CA HIS A 45 9.90 -15.03 -1.95
C HIS A 45 10.73 -15.73 -0.88
N GLU A 46 10.25 -16.85 -0.34
CA GLU A 46 11.01 -17.69 0.60
C GLU A 46 12.35 -18.17 0.03
N ALA A 47 12.39 -18.53 -1.26
CA ALA A 47 13.60 -19.04 -1.90
C ALA A 47 14.56 -17.93 -2.37
N SER A 48 14.02 -16.82 -2.86
CA SER A 48 14.77 -15.72 -3.46
C SER A 48 13.96 -14.40 -3.43
N PRO A 49 14.00 -13.64 -2.33
CA PRO A 49 13.14 -12.46 -2.13
C PRO A 49 13.24 -11.43 -3.27
N VAL A 50 14.47 -11.09 -3.68
CA VAL A 50 14.72 -10.07 -4.71
C VAL A 50 14.16 -10.49 -6.08
N ASN A 51 14.37 -11.75 -6.47
CA ASN A 51 13.85 -12.26 -7.74
C ASN A 51 12.33 -12.40 -7.73
N ALA A 52 11.74 -12.79 -6.59
CA ALA A 52 10.29 -12.85 -6.44
C ALA A 52 9.67 -11.45 -6.60
N ILE A 53 10.25 -10.44 -5.95
CA ILE A 53 9.83 -9.03 -6.09
C ILE A 53 9.93 -8.59 -7.54
N TRP A 54 11.04 -8.89 -8.22
CA TRP A 54 11.20 -8.56 -9.63
C TRP A 54 10.13 -9.22 -10.51
N TRP A 55 9.89 -10.51 -10.31
CA TRP A 55 8.83 -11.24 -11.02
C TRP A 55 7.45 -10.61 -10.80
N ARG A 56 7.13 -10.23 -9.56
CA ARG A 56 5.90 -9.49 -9.24
C ARG A 56 5.85 -8.17 -10.00
N MET A 57 6.91 -7.37 -9.98
CA MET A 57 6.97 -6.09 -10.70
C MET A 57 6.72 -6.27 -12.19
N VAL A 58 7.40 -7.21 -12.84
CA VAL A 58 7.24 -7.46 -14.28
C VAL A 58 5.80 -7.89 -14.60
N THR A 59 5.24 -8.79 -13.78
CA THR A 59 3.87 -9.28 -13.94
C THR A 59 2.85 -8.14 -13.82
N LEU A 60 2.94 -7.35 -12.74
CA LEU A 60 2.10 -6.17 -12.55
C LEU A 60 2.30 -5.15 -13.68
N GLY A 61 3.53 -5.01 -14.15
CA GLY A 61 3.95 -4.04 -15.15
C GLY A 61 3.28 -4.34 -16.47
N LEU A 62 3.53 -5.52 -17.02
CA LEU A 62 2.95 -5.99 -18.28
C LEU A 62 1.42 -6.04 -18.23
N ALA A 63 0.84 -6.43 -17.09
CA ALA A 63 -0.60 -6.46 -16.92
C ALA A 63 -1.25 -5.08 -16.82
N ASN A 64 -0.51 -4.01 -16.49
CA ASN A 64 -1.07 -2.68 -16.24
C ASN A 64 -0.40 -1.53 -17.02
N LEU A 65 0.55 -1.84 -17.92
CA LEU A 65 1.40 -0.92 -18.69
C LEU A 65 0.69 0.39 -19.02
N LYS A 66 1.04 1.48 -18.34
CA LYS A 66 0.50 2.81 -18.67
C LYS A 66 1.36 3.48 -19.70
N GLU A 67 0.67 4.06 -20.67
CA GLU A 67 1.27 4.95 -21.65
C GLU A 67 2.10 6.02 -20.93
N GLY A 68 3.41 6.08 -21.22
CA GLY A 68 4.36 7.02 -20.62
C GLY A 68 5.07 6.54 -19.33
N LEU A 69 4.52 5.56 -18.60
CA LEU A 69 5.13 5.07 -17.34
C LEU A 69 6.11 3.91 -17.52
N SER A 70 6.12 3.26 -18.69
CA SER A 70 7.06 2.18 -19.00
C SER A 70 7.94 2.54 -20.19
N PRO A 71 9.22 2.13 -20.19
CA PRO A 71 10.02 2.11 -21.41
C PRO A 71 9.25 1.28 -22.46
N ARG A 72 9.07 1.82 -23.67
CA ARG A 72 8.56 1.04 -24.80
C ARG A 72 9.76 0.36 -25.45
N ASP A 73 9.72 -0.95 -25.61
CA ASP A 73 10.67 -1.65 -26.44
C ASP A 73 10.16 -1.61 -27.89
N PRO A 74 11.00 -1.34 -28.90
CA PRO A 74 10.61 -1.44 -30.31
C PRO A 74 10.04 -2.82 -30.70
N ARG A 75 10.31 -3.86 -29.91
CA ARG A 75 9.80 -5.23 -30.07
C ARG A 75 8.49 -5.48 -29.32
N ASP A 76 7.95 -4.50 -28.61
CA ASP A 76 6.63 -4.60 -28.02
C ASP A 76 5.58 -4.85 -29.12
N ASN A 77 4.53 -5.61 -28.79
CA ASN A 77 3.49 -5.99 -29.74
C ASN A 77 2.17 -5.25 -29.43
N PRO A 78 2.02 -3.97 -29.82
CA PRO A 78 0.77 -3.24 -29.64
C PRO A 78 -0.32 -3.76 -30.60
N PRO A 79 -1.61 -3.69 -30.23
CA PRO A 79 -2.15 -3.06 -29.03
C PRO A 79 -2.05 -3.95 -27.78
N TYR A 80 -1.90 -3.32 -26.61
CA TYR A 80 -1.80 -4.03 -25.32
C TYR A 80 -3.17 -4.46 -24.79
N VAL A 81 -3.83 -5.40 -25.48
CA VAL A 81 -5.21 -5.87 -25.18
C VAL A 81 -5.34 -6.34 -23.72
N PHE A 82 -4.41 -7.19 -23.27
CA PHE A 82 -4.40 -7.71 -21.90
C PHE A 82 -4.40 -6.61 -20.83
N ARG A 83 -3.73 -5.50 -21.08
CA ARG A 83 -3.72 -4.34 -20.17
C ARG A 83 -5.08 -3.65 -20.11
N ASP A 84 -5.72 -3.42 -21.25
CA ASP A 84 -7.00 -2.72 -21.27
C ASP A 84 -8.12 -3.56 -20.66
N GLU A 85 -8.06 -4.89 -20.82
CA GLU A 85 -8.92 -5.81 -20.10
C GLU A 85 -8.70 -5.74 -18.58
N ASN A 86 -7.46 -5.85 -18.12
CA ASN A 86 -7.15 -5.78 -16.69
C ASN A 86 -7.60 -4.45 -16.06
N ARG A 87 -7.50 -3.32 -16.77
CA ARG A 87 -8.01 -2.04 -16.27
C ARG A 87 -9.53 -2.02 -16.12
N LYS A 88 -10.27 -2.64 -17.04
CA LYS A 88 -11.72 -2.81 -16.91
C LYS A 88 -12.05 -3.71 -15.72
N ARG A 89 -11.35 -4.85 -15.57
CA ARG A 89 -11.46 -5.77 -14.40
C ARG A 89 -11.24 -5.00 -13.08
N GLN A 90 -10.21 -4.15 -13.00
CA GLN A 90 -9.93 -3.31 -11.83
C GLN A 90 -11.01 -2.25 -11.56
N ALA A 91 -11.50 -1.59 -12.60
CA ALA A 91 -12.56 -0.58 -12.47
C ALA A 91 -13.85 -1.20 -11.93
N ASN A 92 -14.25 -2.36 -12.44
CA ASN A 92 -15.44 -3.08 -11.99
C ASN A 92 -15.33 -3.52 -10.52
N ILE A 93 -14.17 -4.03 -10.12
CA ILE A 93 -13.93 -4.41 -8.71
C ILE A 93 -14.00 -3.20 -7.79
N ALA A 94 -13.49 -2.03 -8.21
CA ALA A 94 -13.60 -0.81 -7.41
C ALA A 94 -15.06 -0.38 -7.19
N GLU A 95 -15.97 -0.64 -8.13
CA GLU A 95 -17.40 -0.42 -7.94
C GLU A 95 -17.98 -1.34 -6.87
N HIS A 96 -17.75 -2.65 -6.99
CA HIS A 96 -18.23 -3.62 -6.00
C HIS A 96 -17.69 -3.37 -4.59
N LEU A 97 -16.41 -2.97 -4.49
CA LEU A 97 -15.79 -2.63 -3.21
C LEU A 97 -16.37 -1.35 -2.60
N ALA A 98 -16.73 -0.36 -3.43
CA ALA A 98 -17.39 0.84 -2.94
C ALA A 98 -18.76 0.51 -2.36
N ASP A 99 -19.54 -0.32 -3.05
CA ASP A 99 -20.87 -0.73 -2.61
C ASP A 99 -20.81 -1.50 -1.31
N HIS A 100 -19.95 -2.52 -1.23
CA HIS A 100 -19.74 -3.28 -0.01
C HIS A 100 -19.32 -2.41 1.17
N LEU A 101 -18.47 -1.40 0.93
CA LEU A 101 -18.03 -0.51 2.00
C LEU A 101 -19.15 0.43 2.45
N LEU A 102 -20.02 0.90 1.54
CA LEU A 102 -21.17 1.75 1.88
C LEU A 102 -22.26 0.98 2.65
N GLU A 103 -22.36 -0.33 2.41
CA GLU A 103 -23.25 -1.23 3.15
C GLU A 103 -22.70 -1.65 4.53
N ASP A 104 -21.40 -1.44 4.78
CA ASP A 104 -20.77 -1.80 6.06
C ASP A 104 -21.32 -0.93 7.21
N SER A 105 -21.92 -1.60 8.21
CA SER A 105 -22.58 -0.94 9.33
C SER A 105 -21.63 -0.10 10.20
N LEU A 106 -20.36 -0.49 10.32
CA LEU A 106 -19.36 0.31 11.04
C LEU A 106 -18.91 1.51 10.20
N PHE A 107 -18.84 1.37 8.88
CA PHE A 107 -18.50 2.49 8.02
C PHE A 107 -19.61 3.54 8.02
N GLN A 108 -20.88 3.10 8.01
CA GLN A 108 -22.05 3.96 8.09
C GLN A 108 -22.04 4.87 9.32
N LEU A 109 -21.46 4.44 10.46
CA LEU A 109 -21.30 5.29 11.66
C LEU A 109 -20.47 6.57 11.40
N PHE A 110 -19.64 6.58 10.36
CA PHE A 110 -18.80 7.72 9.98
C PHE A 110 -19.40 8.54 8.83
N LEU A 111 -20.56 8.15 8.30
CA LEU A 111 -21.19 8.80 7.16
C LEU A 111 -22.36 9.67 7.60
N GLU A 112 -22.49 10.84 6.99
CA GLU A 112 -23.68 11.67 7.11
C GLU A 112 -24.85 11.00 6.38
N GLU A 113 -26.07 11.12 6.90
CA GLU A 113 -27.27 10.71 6.17
C GLU A 113 -27.50 11.67 4.99
N LEU A 114 -27.48 11.13 3.78
CA LEU A 114 -27.75 11.87 2.54
C LEU A 114 -28.88 11.19 1.79
N ALA A 115 -29.50 11.89 0.84
CA ALA A 115 -30.55 11.33 0.00
C ALA A 115 -30.41 11.74 -1.47
N GLY A 116 -30.85 10.85 -2.36
CA GLY A 116 -30.94 11.12 -3.79
C GLY A 116 -29.57 11.43 -4.42
N ALA A 117 -29.48 12.56 -5.14
CA ALA A 117 -28.31 12.91 -5.95
C ALA A 117 -26.98 13.03 -5.16
N GLU A 118 -27.06 13.32 -3.86
CA GLU A 118 -25.89 13.43 -2.99
C GLU A 118 -25.31 12.05 -2.63
N GLU A 119 -26.17 11.05 -2.44
CA GLU A 119 -25.79 9.65 -2.20
C GLU A 119 -25.09 9.07 -3.44
N ASP A 120 -25.65 9.29 -4.63
CA ASP A 120 -25.03 8.91 -5.91
C ASP A 120 -23.67 9.59 -6.10
N THR A 121 -23.54 10.83 -5.63
CA THR A 121 -22.27 11.57 -5.70
C THR A 121 -21.24 11.00 -4.73
N ARG A 122 -21.64 10.63 -3.51
CA ARG A 122 -20.78 9.93 -2.55
C ARG A 122 -20.29 8.61 -3.11
N ARG A 123 -21.19 7.79 -3.66
CA ARG A 123 -20.85 6.51 -4.28
C ARG A 123 -19.82 6.69 -5.39
N ARG A 124 -20.08 7.59 -6.35
CA ARG A 124 -19.13 7.89 -7.45
C ARG A 124 -17.77 8.38 -6.96
N ARG A 125 -17.73 9.22 -5.92
CA ARG A 125 -16.48 9.68 -5.31
C ARG A 125 -15.71 8.52 -4.68
N LEU A 126 -16.38 7.64 -3.96
CA LEU A 126 -15.74 6.48 -3.34
C LEU A 126 -15.16 5.53 -4.39
N ILE A 127 -15.91 5.26 -5.47
CA ILE A 127 -15.41 4.50 -6.63
C ILE A 127 -14.14 5.14 -7.18
N GLY A 128 -14.16 6.46 -7.40
CA GLY A 128 -12.98 7.20 -7.88
C GLY A 128 -11.78 7.09 -6.95
N VAL A 129 -11.99 7.13 -5.63
CA VAL A 129 -10.93 6.93 -4.63
C VAL A 129 -10.34 5.52 -4.71
N LEU A 130 -11.18 4.49 -4.85
CA LEU A 130 -10.71 3.10 -4.94
C LEU A 130 -9.98 2.83 -6.26
N GLN A 131 -10.49 3.34 -7.38
CA GLN A 131 -9.83 3.26 -8.69
C GLN A 131 -8.47 3.97 -8.67
N ALA A 132 -8.41 5.18 -8.10
CA ALA A 132 -7.15 5.89 -7.92
C ALA A 132 -6.20 5.11 -7.01
N GLY A 133 -6.70 4.56 -5.90
CA GLY A 133 -5.92 3.72 -4.98
C GLY A 133 -5.27 2.52 -5.67
N ALA A 134 -6.05 1.75 -6.45
CA ALA A 134 -5.54 0.63 -7.24
C ALA A 134 -4.44 1.07 -8.23
N GLN A 135 -4.67 2.17 -8.95
CA GLN A 135 -3.71 2.70 -9.93
C GLN A 135 -2.42 3.19 -9.26
N TYR A 136 -2.53 3.97 -8.18
CA TYR A 136 -1.38 4.53 -7.47
C TYR A 136 -0.55 3.44 -6.82
N LEU A 137 -1.18 2.46 -6.15
CA LEU A 137 -0.45 1.35 -5.55
C LEU A 137 0.27 0.52 -6.63
N THR A 138 -0.41 0.18 -7.73
CA THR A 138 0.24 -0.52 -8.84
C THR A 138 1.42 0.27 -9.39
N ALA A 139 1.27 1.58 -9.62
CA ALA A 139 2.37 2.42 -10.09
C ALA A 139 3.53 2.49 -9.10
N HIS A 140 3.24 2.54 -7.78
CA HIS A 140 4.26 2.52 -6.74
C HIS A 140 5.01 1.18 -6.66
N GLU A 141 4.30 0.05 -6.80
CA GLU A 141 4.91 -1.28 -6.90
C GLU A 141 5.88 -1.36 -8.07
N LEU A 142 5.50 -0.80 -9.22
CA LEU A 142 6.35 -0.77 -10.43
C LEU A 142 7.54 0.16 -10.32
N ALA A 143 7.36 1.34 -9.72
CA ALA A 143 8.44 2.31 -9.58
C ALA A 143 9.45 1.86 -8.52
N LEU A 144 8.98 1.41 -7.36
CA LEU A 144 9.83 1.23 -6.18
C LEU A 144 10.20 -0.23 -5.90
N GLY A 145 9.54 -1.21 -6.52
CA GLY A 145 9.84 -2.65 -6.40
C GLY A 145 9.38 -3.30 -5.10
N GLY A 146 10.32 -3.69 -4.23
CA GLY A 146 10.25 -3.92 -2.76
C GLY A 146 9.02 -4.60 -2.12
N GLN A 147 9.22 -5.38 -1.05
CA GLN A 147 8.10 -5.89 -0.26
C GLN A 147 7.51 -4.79 0.63
N VAL A 148 6.28 -4.38 0.35
CA VAL A 148 5.56 -3.47 1.25
C VAL A 148 4.97 -4.25 2.41
N ARG A 149 5.11 -3.72 3.63
CA ARG A 149 4.41 -4.20 4.81
C ARG A 149 3.72 -3.06 5.53
N VAL A 150 2.51 -3.36 5.98
CA VAL A 150 1.71 -2.52 6.87
C VAL A 150 1.86 -3.10 8.26
N HIS A 151 2.51 -2.37 9.17
CA HIS A 151 2.69 -2.83 10.54
C HIS A 151 1.42 -2.56 11.35
N GLN A 152 0.91 -3.59 12.00
CA GLN A 152 -0.22 -3.47 12.92
C GLN A 152 0.27 -2.97 14.28
N LEU A 153 -0.59 -2.25 15.02
CA LEU A 153 -0.21 -1.72 16.35
C LEU A 153 0.33 -2.81 17.30
N PRO A 154 -0.27 -4.02 17.41
CA PRO A 154 0.24 -5.07 18.30
C PRO A 154 1.61 -5.62 17.91
N GLU A 155 2.07 -5.38 16.68
CA GLU A 155 3.40 -5.79 16.21
C GLU A 155 4.48 -4.80 16.67
N LEU A 156 4.09 -3.59 17.09
CA LEU A 156 5.00 -2.55 17.55
C LEU A 156 5.40 -2.81 19.01
N LYS A 157 6.71 -2.92 19.28
CA LYS A 157 7.25 -3.07 20.64
C LYS A 157 6.87 -1.93 21.58
N GLN A 158 6.60 -0.76 21.00
CA GLN A 158 6.24 0.46 21.71
C GLN A 158 4.75 0.56 22.00
N PHE A 159 3.92 -0.41 21.60
CA PHE A 159 2.47 -0.39 21.85
C PHE A 159 2.10 -1.46 22.86
N ASP A 160 1.37 -1.06 23.90
CA ASP A 160 0.75 -1.99 24.83
C ASP A 160 -0.66 -2.36 24.35
N PRO A 161 -0.88 -3.60 23.85
CA PRO A 161 -2.18 -4.02 23.34
C PRO A 161 -3.25 -4.16 24.42
N ALA A 162 -2.86 -4.34 25.69
CA ALA A 162 -3.83 -4.47 26.79
C ALA A 162 -4.44 -3.11 27.17
N THR A 163 -3.67 -2.03 27.07
CA THR A 163 -4.10 -0.69 27.47
C THR A 163 -4.38 0.25 26.30
N GLY A 164 -3.92 -0.11 25.10
CA GLY A 164 -3.96 0.72 23.90
C GLY A 164 -2.97 1.89 23.95
N ILE A 165 -2.01 1.88 24.87
CA ILE A 165 -1.09 2.99 25.10
C ILE A 165 0.18 2.82 24.28
N MET A 166 0.61 3.91 23.64
CA MET A 166 1.94 3.99 23.04
C MET A 166 2.97 4.33 24.11
N LEU A 167 3.86 3.41 24.45
CA LEU A 167 4.91 3.57 25.45
C LEU A 167 6.12 4.39 24.95
N GLY A 168 6.20 4.67 23.64
CA GLY A 168 7.32 5.39 23.05
C GLY A 168 6.96 6.08 21.73
N ARG A 169 7.92 6.84 21.19
CA ARG A 169 7.78 7.46 19.86
C ARG A 169 7.95 6.39 18.77
N VAL A 170 7.06 6.44 17.78
CA VAL A 170 7.14 5.62 16.54
C VAL A 170 7.86 6.38 15.42
N HIS A 171 8.13 7.68 15.62
CA HIS A 171 8.67 8.56 14.59
C HIS A 171 9.73 9.47 15.20
N GLN A 172 10.96 9.41 14.66
CA GLN A 172 12.12 10.10 15.24
C GLN A 172 12.20 11.60 14.88
N LYS A 173 11.74 12.02 13.70
CA LYS A 173 11.84 13.42 13.22
C LYS A 173 10.50 14.05 12.84
N GLU A 174 10.29 15.29 13.26
CA GLU A 174 9.31 16.19 12.63
C GLU A 174 9.80 16.50 11.20
N ARG A 175 9.21 15.81 10.23
CA ARG A 175 9.37 16.08 8.79
C ARG A 175 8.42 17.23 8.41
N LYS A 176 8.69 17.98 7.33
CA LYS A 176 7.70 18.92 6.73
C LYS A 176 6.36 18.25 6.40
N ASN A 177 6.34 16.93 6.20
CA ASN A 177 5.16 16.14 5.88
C ASN A 177 4.69 15.28 7.08
N THR A 178 4.98 15.69 8.32
CA THR A 178 4.48 14.97 9.49
C THR A 178 2.95 15.05 9.50
N PRO A 179 2.23 13.93 9.63
CA PRO A 179 0.78 13.95 9.77
C PRO A 179 0.34 14.85 10.93
N PRO A 180 -0.84 15.48 10.86
CA PRO A 180 -1.33 16.34 11.93
C PRO A 180 -1.58 15.55 13.23
N LEU A 181 -1.91 14.25 13.12
CA LEU A 181 -2.22 13.38 14.24
C LEU A 181 -1.25 12.19 14.29
N ILE A 182 -0.20 12.28 15.11
CA ILE A 182 0.83 11.24 15.23
C ILE A 182 0.72 10.45 16.53
N PRO A 183 1.24 9.21 16.58
CA PRO A 183 1.37 8.45 17.83
C PRO A 183 2.22 9.24 18.83
N LYS A 184 1.66 9.53 20.00
CA LYS A 184 2.36 10.24 21.08
C LYS A 184 2.76 9.26 22.18
N PRO A 185 3.95 9.41 22.79
CA PRO A 185 4.28 8.70 24.02
C PRO A 185 3.19 8.93 25.07
N HIS A 186 2.79 7.85 25.71
CA HIS A 186 1.72 7.71 26.69
C HIS A 186 0.34 8.15 26.19
N GLY A 187 0.17 8.35 24.89
CA GLY A 187 -1.14 8.55 24.27
C GLY A 187 -1.83 7.19 24.06
N ARG A 188 -3.12 7.11 24.40
CA ARG A 188 -3.93 5.95 24.03
C ARG A 188 -4.38 6.10 22.59
N VAL A 189 -4.07 5.13 21.73
CA VAL A 189 -4.54 5.13 20.34
C VAL A 189 -5.99 4.68 20.30
N ILE A 190 -6.86 5.55 19.79
CA ILE A 190 -8.30 5.26 19.60
C ILE A 190 -8.54 4.69 18.21
N LEU A 191 -7.95 5.32 17.18
CA LEU A 191 -8.21 4.96 15.80
C LEU A 191 -6.98 5.21 14.92
N VAL A 192 -6.67 4.24 14.05
CA VAL A 192 -5.67 4.42 12.99
C VAL A 192 -6.36 5.02 11.76
N LEU A 193 -6.01 6.26 11.42
CA LEU A 193 -6.54 6.98 10.26
C LEU A 193 -5.77 6.58 8.99
N ARG A 194 -4.44 6.51 9.11
CA ARG A 194 -3.53 6.04 8.04
C ARG A 194 -2.49 5.10 8.65
N PRO A 195 -2.29 3.90 8.11
CA PRO A 195 -1.26 3.00 8.62
C PRO A 195 0.15 3.52 8.32
N GLY A 196 1.11 3.11 9.14
CA GLY A 196 2.52 3.22 8.81
C GLY A 196 2.89 2.19 7.73
N VAL A 197 3.62 2.61 6.70
CA VAL A 197 3.95 1.76 5.55
C VAL A 197 5.46 1.70 5.35
N TYR A 198 6.01 0.50 5.37
CA TYR A 198 7.44 0.23 5.15
C TYR A 198 7.64 -0.61 3.89
N ARG A 199 8.82 -0.47 3.29
CA ARG A 199 9.17 -1.06 2.00
C ARG A 199 10.55 -1.73 2.08
N TYR A 200 10.54 -3.05 2.23
CA TYR A 200 11.68 -3.92 2.46
C TYR A 200 12.24 -4.48 1.15
N GLU A 201 13.44 -5.04 1.21
CA GLU A 201 14.04 -5.87 0.14
C GLU A 201 14.02 -5.16 -1.22
N LEU A 202 14.45 -3.89 -1.22
CA LEU A 202 14.45 -3.07 -2.43
C LEU A 202 15.34 -3.73 -3.51
N PRO A 203 14.90 -3.82 -4.77
CA PRO A 203 15.67 -4.43 -5.86
C PRO A 203 16.82 -3.54 -6.36
N ASN A 204 17.21 -2.51 -5.60
CA ASN A 204 18.19 -1.48 -5.93
C ASN A 204 19.62 -2.01 -6.19
N ARG A 205 19.87 -3.28 -5.86
CA ARG A 205 21.20 -3.92 -5.89
C ARG A 205 21.29 -5.15 -6.81
N PHE A 206 20.26 -5.45 -7.62
CA PHE A 206 20.26 -6.65 -8.45
C PHE A 206 19.51 -6.57 -9.79
N VAL A 207 18.56 -5.64 -9.96
CA VAL A 207 17.78 -5.57 -11.19
C VAL A 207 18.29 -4.44 -12.10
N PRO A 208 18.74 -4.74 -13.33
CA PRO A 208 19.04 -3.72 -14.33
C PRO A 208 17.72 -3.20 -14.90
N TYR A 209 17.05 -2.31 -14.17
CA TYR A 209 15.96 -1.52 -14.73
C TYR A 209 16.50 -0.15 -15.08
N ASP A 210 16.58 0.12 -16.38
CA ASP A 210 17.21 1.28 -17.02
C ASP A 210 16.52 2.62 -16.68
N ARG A 211 15.44 2.58 -15.90
CA ARG A 211 15.01 3.72 -15.10
C ARG A 211 15.68 3.63 -13.74
N HIS A 212 16.97 3.98 -13.72
CA HIS A 212 17.51 4.67 -12.55
C HIS A 212 16.52 5.77 -12.20
N ILE A 213 15.74 5.53 -11.15
CA ILE A 213 15.01 6.59 -10.49
C ILE A 213 16.10 7.53 -9.99
N SER A 214 16.31 8.63 -10.72
CA SER A 214 17.00 9.82 -10.24
C SER A 214 16.34 10.43 -8.98
N ALA A 215 15.27 9.82 -8.47
CA ALA A 215 14.60 10.19 -7.23
C ALA A 215 15.03 9.37 -5.99
N VAL A 216 15.91 8.37 -6.09
CA VAL A 216 16.49 7.74 -4.88
C VAL A 216 17.90 7.20 -5.12
N GLU A 217 18.89 8.10 -5.11
CA GLU A 217 20.20 7.75 -4.56
C GLU A 217 20.00 7.48 -3.06
N LEU A 218 19.52 6.28 -2.73
CA LEU A 218 19.43 5.84 -1.34
C LEU A 218 20.85 5.85 -0.76
N PRO A 219 21.12 6.60 0.32
CA PRO A 219 22.41 6.57 0.95
C PRO A 219 22.64 5.18 1.54
N GLY A 220 23.60 4.44 0.99
CA GLY A 220 24.19 3.27 1.64
C GLY A 220 23.24 2.09 1.86
N ASN A 221 23.46 1.39 2.98
CA ASN A 221 23.12 -0.03 3.12
C ASN A 221 21.68 -0.32 3.55
N THR A 222 20.72 0.42 2.98
CA THR A 222 19.33 0.39 3.44
C THR A 222 18.51 -0.64 2.68
N ASN A 223 18.17 -1.73 3.39
CA ASN A 223 17.30 -2.81 2.93
C ASN A 223 15.81 -2.54 3.22
N SER A 224 15.49 -1.42 3.88
CA SER A 224 14.15 -1.02 4.27
C SER A 224 14.00 0.51 4.17
N TYR A 225 12.78 0.97 3.91
CA TYR A 225 12.47 2.39 3.78
C TYR A 225 11.03 2.69 4.22
N LEU A 226 10.86 3.67 5.11
CA LEU A 226 9.55 4.19 5.54
C LEU A 226 8.91 5.06 4.44
N VAL A 227 7.84 4.56 3.84
CA VAL A 227 7.09 5.24 2.76
C VAL A 227 6.13 6.28 3.33
N CYS A 228 5.43 5.93 4.40
CA CYS A 228 4.38 6.73 4.98
C CYS A 228 4.31 6.57 6.49
N LYS A 229 4.25 7.70 7.21
CA LYS A 229 4.06 7.71 8.66
C LYS A 229 2.62 7.34 9.02
N ALA A 230 2.48 6.66 10.15
CA ALA A 230 1.16 6.37 10.70
C ALA A 230 0.49 7.68 11.15
N GLU A 231 -0.80 7.78 10.88
CA GLU A 231 -1.66 8.85 11.37
C GLU A 231 -2.72 8.23 12.27
N VAL A 232 -2.79 8.68 13.52
CA VAL A 232 -3.62 8.06 14.57
C VAL A 232 -4.33 9.11 15.40
N MET A 233 -5.59 8.86 15.72
CA MET A 233 -6.32 9.62 16.71
C MET A 233 -5.94 9.12 18.10
N VAL A 234 -5.51 10.04 18.97
CA VAL A 234 -5.04 9.72 20.33
C VAL A 234 -5.87 10.42 21.40
N GLU A 235 -6.16 9.70 22.47
CA GLU A 235 -6.63 10.26 23.73
C GLU A 235 -5.40 10.62 24.59
N ALA A 236 -5.38 11.84 25.13
CA ALA A 236 -4.34 12.24 26.06
C ALA A 236 -4.57 11.55 27.41
N VAL A 237 -3.70 10.61 27.77
CA VAL A 237 -3.67 10.02 29.11
C VAL A 237 -2.73 10.88 29.96
N LYS A 238 -3.14 11.28 31.18
CA LYS A 238 -2.24 11.98 32.11
C LYS A 238 -1.10 11.03 32.47
N ALA A 239 0.12 11.34 32.03
CA ALA A 239 1.31 10.60 32.38
C ALA A 239 1.58 10.71 33.89
N SER A 240 1.85 9.58 34.54
CA SER A 240 2.19 9.53 35.96
C SER A 240 3.68 9.73 36.25
N ASN A 241 4.59 9.59 35.27
CA ASN A 241 6.03 9.76 35.46
C ASN A 241 6.76 10.20 34.18
N SER A 242 7.94 10.82 34.34
CA SER A 242 8.73 11.45 33.27
C SER A 242 9.93 10.63 32.77
N SER A 243 10.03 9.32 33.09
CA SER A 243 11.28 8.55 32.93
C SER A 243 11.20 7.28 32.08
N ASP A 244 10.18 7.11 31.24
CA ASP A 244 10.05 5.90 30.41
C ASP A 244 10.91 6.01 29.14
N ALA A 245 12.18 5.62 29.27
CA ALA A 245 13.22 5.78 28.26
C ALA A 245 12.98 4.92 27.01
N SER A 246 12.46 5.54 25.95
CA SER A 246 12.09 4.88 24.70
C SER A 246 13.29 4.26 23.98
N GLN A 247 13.24 2.96 23.68
CA GLN A 247 14.17 2.35 22.74
C GLN A 247 13.65 2.50 21.30
N PRO A 248 14.49 2.97 20.35
CA PRO A 248 14.13 3.03 18.94
C PRO A 248 13.74 1.64 18.42
N ASP A 249 12.77 1.56 17.50
CA ASP A 249 12.74 0.40 16.63
C ASP A 249 13.99 0.47 15.74
N PRO A 250 14.90 -0.53 15.80
CA PRO A 250 16.10 -0.54 14.95
C PRO A 250 15.76 -0.50 13.45
N GLU A 251 14.53 -0.85 13.05
CA GLU A 251 14.03 -0.75 11.67
C GLU A 251 13.34 0.61 11.37
N ASP A 252 13.10 1.45 12.37
CA ASP A 252 12.57 2.82 12.22
C ASP A 252 13.69 3.83 11.98
N GLU A 253 14.51 3.57 10.96
CA GLU A 253 15.36 4.63 10.41
C GLU A 253 14.48 5.55 9.56
N ASP A 254 14.10 6.68 10.15
CA ASP A 254 13.36 7.77 9.52
C ASP A 254 14.25 8.36 8.38
N ILE A 255 14.27 7.70 7.21
CA ILE A 255 15.19 8.04 6.10
C ILE A 255 14.98 9.47 5.61
N SER A 256 16.05 10.26 5.61
CA SER A 256 16.09 11.61 5.06
C SER A 256 15.96 11.61 3.55
N PHE A 257 14.90 12.22 3.01
CA PHE A 257 14.93 12.74 1.65
C PHE A 257 15.50 14.15 1.68
N GLN A 258 16.69 14.34 1.10
CA GLN A 258 17.06 15.67 0.61
C GLN A 258 16.26 15.93 -0.67
N ARG A 259 15.44 16.99 -0.63
CA ARG A 259 14.86 17.59 -1.83
C ARG A 259 16.00 18.07 -2.71
N TYR A 260 16.17 17.47 -3.88
CA TYR A 260 16.70 18.20 -5.03
C TYR A 260 15.59 18.37 -6.05
N TRP A 261 15.71 19.47 -6.79
CA TRP A 261 14.80 20.06 -7.78
C TRP A 261 13.93 21.22 -7.25
N GLY A 262 14.40 22.42 -7.61
CA GLY A 262 13.63 23.67 -7.64
C GLY A 262 12.77 23.79 -8.89
#